data_AF-A0A970WT41-F1
#
_entry.id   AF-A0A970WT41-F1
#
_cell.length_a   1.000
_cell.length_b   1.000
_cell.length_c   1.000
_cell.angle_alpha   90.00
_cell.angle_beta   90.00
_cell.angle_gamma   90.00
#
_symmetry.space_group_name_H-M   'P 1'
#
loop_
_entity.id
_entity.type
_entity.pdbx_description
1 polymer ?
#
loop_
_entity_poly.entity_id
_entity_poly.type
_entity_poly.pdbx_seq_one_letter_code
_entity_poly.pdbx_strand_id
1 'polypeptide(L)'
;MTRQLILGGDSEDENIWQLSLTFKFAPTEALRAIQSGDKWCRRPRPQAVDHFEGFVRASEAYRAVSDLEPTGVELDYFNAG
;
A
#
# COMPACT_ATOMS: atom_id res chain seq x y z
N MET A 1 -3.05 -3.56 -0.71
CA MET A 1 -3.08 -2.14 -0.32
C MET A 1 -2.09 -1.42 -1.21
N THR A 2 -2.53 -0.43 -1.98
CA THR A 2 -1.69 0.23 -2.99
C THR A 2 -1.17 1.57 -2.45
N ARG A 3 0.11 1.90 -2.71
CA ARG A 3 0.69 3.21 -2.37
C ARG A 3 0.89 4.04 -3.62
N GLN A 4 0.67 5.34 -3.48
CA GLN A 4 0.87 6.33 -4.54
C GLN A 4 1.96 7.30 -4.08
N LEU A 5 2.98 7.53 -4.92
CA LEU A 5 4.13 8.37 -4.60
C LEU A 5 4.26 9.47 -5.66
N ILE A 6 3.71 10.63 -5.40
CA ILE A 6 3.81 11.77 -6.32
C ILE A 6 5.24 12.33 -6.22
N LEU A 7 6.00 12.22 -7.32
CA LEU A 7 7.37 12.72 -7.46
C LEU A 7 7.35 14.08 -8.19
N GLY A 8 7.02 15.15 -7.45
CA GLY A 8 6.98 16.56 -7.91
C GLY A 8 5.66 17.25 -7.47
N GLY A 9 5.53 18.57 -7.24
CA GLY A 9 6.33 19.72 -7.63
C GLY A 9 5.42 20.91 -8.00
N ASP A 10 4.61 21.43 -7.06
CA ASP A 10 3.79 22.67 -7.19
C ASP A 10 2.85 22.85 -8.42
N SER A 11 2.67 21.86 -9.31
CA SER A 11 1.73 21.95 -10.43
C SER A 11 0.76 20.76 -10.51
N GLU A 12 -0.49 21.05 -10.85
CA GLU A 12 -1.63 20.10 -10.81
C GLU A 12 -1.61 19.06 -11.95
N ASP A 13 -0.67 19.16 -12.90
CA ASP A 13 -0.57 18.35 -14.13
C ASP A 13 0.74 17.52 -14.23
N GLU A 14 1.38 17.20 -13.10
CA GLU A 14 2.58 16.34 -13.12
C GLU A 14 2.22 14.84 -13.16
N ASN A 15 3.01 14.07 -13.92
CA ASN A 15 2.90 12.61 -14.01
C ASN A 15 2.89 11.97 -12.61
N ILE A 16 1.78 11.34 -12.25
CA ILE A 16 1.61 10.68 -10.95
C ILE A 16 2.28 9.32 -11.01
N TRP A 17 3.51 9.22 -10.55
CA TRP A 17 4.16 7.93 -10.40
C TRP A 17 3.61 7.15 -9.19
N GLN A 18 3.46 5.83 -9.31
CA GLN A 18 2.96 4.98 -8.25
C GLN A 18 3.86 3.77 -8.06
N LEU A 19 4.06 3.41 -6.79
CA LEU A 19 4.79 2.22 -6.39
C LEU A 19 3.83 1.32 -5.61
N SER A 20 3.43 0.22 -6.23
CA SER A 20 2.57 -0.80 -5.63
C SER A 20 3.40 -1.98 -5.16
N LEU A 21 3.10 -2.48 -3.95
CA LEU A 21 3.66 -3.72 -3.44
C LEU A 21 2.50 -4.63 -3.02
N THR A 22 2.36 -5.76 -3.70
CA THR A 22 1.27 -6.71 -3.53
C THR A 22 1.80 -8.03 -2.97
N PHE A 23 1.27 -8.45 -1.83
CA PHE A 23 1.52 -9.75 -1.24
C PHE A 23 0.33 -10.66 -1.55
N LYS A 24 0.61 -11.87 -2.04
CA LYS A 24 -0.40 -12.90 -2.34
C LYS A 24 -0.37 -13.96 -1.26
N PHE A 25 -1.54 -14.41 -0.84
CA PHE A 25 -1.71 -15.44 0.19
C PHE A 25 -2.70 -16.50 -0.29
N ALA A 26 -2.60 -17.71 0.26
CA ALA A 26 -3.59 -18.76 0.01
C ALA A 26 -4.98 -18.29 0.49
N PRO A 27 -6.04 -18.53 -0.29
CA PRO A 27 -7.37 -18.05 0.07
C PRO A 27 -7.88 -18.75 1.33
N THR A 28 -8.29 -17.97 2.33
CA THR A 28 -8.99 -18.45 3.52
C THR A 28 -10.29 -17.68 3.71
N GLU A 29 -11.24 -18.19 4.48
CA GLU A 29 -12.49 -17.46 4.78
C GLU A 29 -12.22 -16.13 5.47
N ALA A 30 -11.23 -16.09 6.36
CA ALA A 30 -10.80 -14.86 7.02
C ALA A 30 -10.30 -13.81 6.02
N LEU A 31 -9.52 -14.22 5.01
CA LEU A 31 -9.02 -13.29 3.99
C LEU A 31 -10.09 -12.83 3.01
N ARG A 32 -11.12 -13.66 2.76
CA ARG A 32 -12.27 -13.27 1.93
C ARG A 32 -13.16 -12.21 2.58
N ALA A 33 -13.14 -12.11 3.90
CA ALA A 33 -13.92 -11.13 4.65
C ALA A 33 -13.29 -9.73 4.68
N ILE A 34 -12.03 -9.59 4.27
CA ILE A 34 -11.29 -8.32 4.32
C ILE A 34 -11.74 -7.41 3.17
N GLN A 35 -12.22 -6.22 3.52
CA GLN A 35 -12.60 -5.19 2.55
C GLN A 35 -11.36 -4.45 2.01
N SER A 36 -11.46 -3.91 0.80
CA SER A 36 -10.39 -3.11 0.18
C SER A 36 -10.24 -1.74 0.86
N GLY A 37 -9.03 -1.18 0.84
CA GLY A 37 -8.75 0.16 1.35
C GLY A 37 -7.50 0.78 0.74
N ASP A 38 -7.61 2.05 0.36
CA ASP A 38 -6.55 2.85 -0.23
C ASP A 38 -6.20 4.04 0.66
N LYS A 39 -4.92 4.40 0.75
CA LYS A 39 -4.47 5.56 1.54
C LYS A 39 -3.48 6.43 0.80
N TRP A 40 -3.90 7.67 0.57
CA TRP A 40 -3.10 8.72 -0.03
C TRP A 40 -1.99 9.17 0.91
N CYS A 41 -0.76 9.20 0.41
CA CYS A 41 0.41 9.67 1.14
C CYS A 41 0.88 10.98 0.53
N ARG A 42 0.57 12.10 1.18
CA ARG A 42 0.77 13.43 0.58
C ARG A 42 2.23 13.89 0.54
N ARG A 43 3.14 13.32 1.35
CA ARG A 43 4.56 13.72 1.40
C ARG A 43 5.47 12.56 1.85
N PRO A 44 6.61 12.29 1.17
CA PRO A 44 7.62 11.35 1.64
C PRO A 44 8.51 12.03 2.70
N ARG A 45 7.98 12.22 3.91
CA ARG A 45 8.79 12.65 5.08
C ARG A 45 9.05 11.44 5.98
N PRO A 46 10.17 11.37 6.72
CA PRO A 46 10.44 10.27 7.65
C PRO A 46 9.25 10.01 8.61
N GLN A 47 8.67 11.06 9.19
CA GLN A 47 7.49 10.96 10.06
C GLN A 47 6.23 10.42 9.36
N ALA A 48 6.11 10.62 8.04
CA ALA A 48 5.00 10.09 7.27
C ALA A 48 5.17 8.57 7.00
N VAL A 49 6.40 8.06 7.08
CA VAL A 49 6.69 6.62 7.02
C VAL A 49 6.24 5.95 8.31
N ASP A 50 6.61 6.49 9.48
CA ASP A 50 6.24 5.92 10.79
C ASP A 50 4.71 5.89 10.98
N HIS A 51 4.02 6.99 10.66
CA HIS A 51 2.55 7.05 10.76
C HIS A 51 1.87 6.06 9.80
N PHE A 52 2.45 5.86 8.61
CA PHE A 52 1.94 4.88 7.68
C PHE A 52 2.18 3.45 8.17
N GLU A 53 3.37 3.15 8.70
CA GLU A 53 3.65 1.84 9.26
C GLU A 53 2.65 1.50 10.37
N GLY A 54 2.40 2.45 11.28
CA GLY A 54 1.36 2.32 12.30
C GLY A 54 -0.02 2.04 11.70
N PHE A 55 -0.40 2.76 10.63
CA PHE A 55 -1.66 2.51 9.93
C PHE A 55 -1.75 1.11 9.30
N VAL A 56 -0.69 0.65 8.64
CA VAL A 56 -0.63 -0.69 8.05
C VAL A 56 -0.78 -1.73 9.15
N ARG A 57 0.03 -1.64 10.20
CA ARG A 57 0.01 -2.58 11.32
C ARG A 57 -1.33 -2.60 12.08
N ALA A 58 -2.04 -1.48 12.09
CA ALA A 58 -3.37 -1.38 12.68
C ALA A 58 -4.50 -1.93 11.78
N SER A 59 -4.25 -2.11 10.48
CA SER A 59 -5.27 -2.58 9.54
C SER A 59 -5.68 -4.04 9.80
N GLU A 60 -6.95 -4.34 9.59
CA GLU A 60 -7.46 -5.72 9.63
C GLU A 60 -6.75 -6.60 8.60
N ALA A 61 -6.44 -6.03 7.43
CA ALA A 61 -5.71 -6.72 6.38
C ALA A 61 -4.34 -7.23 6.85
N TYR A 62 -3.54 -6.36 7.48
CA TYR A 62 -2.23 -6.74 8.00
C TYR A 62 -2.34 -7.78 9.12
N ARG A 63 -3.25 -7.59 10.07
CA ARG A 63 -3.45 -8.53 11.18
C ARG A 63 -3.89 -9.92 10.73
N ALA A 64 -4.64 -10.00 9.64
CA ALA A 64 -5.09 -11.28 9.10
C ALA A 64 -3.99 -12.07 8.37
N VAL A 65 -2.91 -11.41 7.95
CA VAL A 65 -1.81 -12.03 7.20
C VAL A 65 -0.46 -11.97 7.92
N SER A 66 -0.36 -11.35 9.10
CA SER A 66 0.94 -11.07 9.75
C SER A 66 1.74 -12.32 10.11
N ASP A 67 1.05 -13.43 10.38
CA ASP A 67 1.64 -14.73 10.71
C ASP A 67 1.63 -15.72 9.53
N LEU A 68 1.24 -15.24 8.34
CA LEU A 68 1.20 -16.05 7.13
C LEU A 68 2.41 -15.75 6.26
N GLU A 69 2.94 -16.80 5.62
CA GLU A 69 3.95 -16.64 4.59
C GLU A 69 3.27 -16.34 3.24
N PRO A 70 3.65 -15.24 2.56
CA PRO A 70 3.08 -14.93 1.25
C PRO A 70 3.52 -15.98 0.23
N THR A 71 2.58 -16.42 -0.61
CA THR A 71 2.85 -17.34 -1.73
C THR A 71 3.46 -16.61 -2.93
N GLY A 72 3.43 -15.28 -2.93
CA GLY A 72 4.04 -14.45 -3.95
C GLY A 72 4.11 -12.99 -3.55
N VAL A 73 5.04 -12.26 -4.15
CA VAL A 73 5.24 -10.82 -3.95
C VAL A 73 5.42 -10.17 -5.31
N GLU A 74 4.69 -9.09 -5.56
CA GLU A 74 4.76 -8.31 -6.80
C GLU A 74 5.02 -6.85 -6.47
N LEU A 75 5.99 -6.26 -7.17
CA LEU A 75 6.35 -4.85 -7.06
C LEU A 75 6.14 -4.21 -8.42
N ASP A 76 5.25 -3.23 -8.48
CA ASP A 76 4.94 -2.49 -9.70
C ASP A 76 5.29 -1.02 -9.53
N TYR A 77 6.01 -0.47 -10.50
CA TYR A 77 6.28 0.96 -10.61
C TYR A 77 5.75 1.45 -11.95
N PHE A 78 4.75 2.33 -11.92
CA PHE A 78 4.06 2.76 -13.12
C PHE A 78 3.65 4.23 -13.04
N ASN A 79 3.45 4.86 -14.20
CA ASN A 79 2.80 6.16 -14.28
C ASN A 79 1.29 5.92 -14.19
N ALA A 80 0.68 6.45 -13.14
CA ALA A 80 -0.76 6.43 -12.89
C ALA A 80 -1.45 7.72 -13.31
N GLY A 81 -0.72 8.60 -14.00
CA GLY A 81 -1.24 9.70 -14.82
C GLY A 81 -1.60 9.22 -16.22
#